data_AF-A0A6V8NKC7-F1
#
_entry.id   AF-A0A6V8NKC7-F1
#
_cell.length_a   1.000
_cell.length_b   1.000
_cell.length_c   1.000
_cell.angle_alpha   90.00
_cell.angle_beta   90.00
_cell.angle_gamma   90.00
#
_symmetry.space_group_name_H-M   'P 1'
#
loop_
_entity.id
_entity.type
_entity.pdbx_description
1 polymer ?
#
loop_
_entity_poly.entity_id
_entity_poly.type
_entity_poly.pdbx_seq_one_letter_code
_entity_poly.pdbx_strand_id
1 'polypeptide(L)'
;MLIMKNDGITLVELIIVISIIGILVVALGLSFQGWVGGYRIEVQVKEMYADLMNARARAKQRNRAHFVVVNAGNYQIFEDTNESGGTAPDAVDLPIAGFTNPKTLQYPVTSGIRTYTMNT
;
A
#
# COMPACT_ATOMS: atom_id res chain seq x y z
N MET A 1 -19.39 61.40 -6.25
CA MET A 1 -20.66 60.64 -6.28
C MET A 1 -20.30 59.22 -6.73
N LEU A 2 -20.40 58.23 -5.83
CA LEU A 2 -20.08 56.84 -6.14
C LEU A 2 -21.36 56.16 -6.62
N ILE A 3 -21.35 55.68 -7.86
CA ILE A 3 -22.46 54.93 -8.45
C ILE A 3 -22.41 53.52 -7.89
N MET A 4 -23.34 53.16 -7.01
CA MET A 4 -23.58 51.77 -6.62
C MET A 4 -24.29 51.07 -7.76
N LYS A 5 -23.60 50.09 -8.36
CA LYS A 5 -24.16 49.19 -9.37
C LYS A 5 -24.98 48.12 -8.66
N ASN A 6 -26.29 48.13 -8.88
CA ASN A 6 -27.19 47.08 -8.43
C ASN A 6 -27.24 45.99 -9.50
N ASP A 7 -26.21 45.16 -9.56
CA ASP A 7 -26.16 44.03 -10.48
C ASP A 7 -26.87 42.84 -9.82
N GLY A 8 -28.11 42.58 -10.22
CA GLY A 8 -28.92 41.45 -9.76
C GLY A 8 -28.57 40.16 -10.51
N ILE A 9 -28.48 39.04 -9.79
CA ILE A 9 -28.29 37.70 -10.40
C ILE A 9 -29.54 37.34 -11.20
N THR A 10 -29.38 37.01 -12.48
CA THR A 10 -30.49 36.57 -13.32
C THR A 10 -30.75 35.07 -13.13
N LEU A 11 -32.00 34.64 -13.30
CA LEU A 11 -32.37 33.22 -13.25
C LEU A 11 -31.56 32.39 -14.26
N VAL A 12 -31.32 32.95 -15.44
CA VAL A 12 -30.56 32.30 -16.52
C VAL A 12 -29.10 32.09 -16.12
N GLU A 13 -28.47 33.08 -15.49
CA GLU A 13 -27.10 32.98 -14.99
C GLU A 13 -26.97 31.88 -13.93
N LEU A 14 -27.95 31.77 -13.03
CA LEU A 14 -27.99 30.67 -12.07
C LEU A 14 -28.03 29.32 -12.79
N ILE A 15 -28.97 29.13 -13.73
CA ILE A 15 -29.14 27.86 -14.48
C ILE A 15 -27.86 27.47 -15.22
N ILE A 16 -27.15 28.44 -15.80
CA ILE A 16 -25.87 28.19 -16.48
C ILE A 16 -24.81 27.75 -15.48
N VAL A 17 -24.68 28.42 -14.32
CA VAL A 17 -23.69 28.07 -13.29
C VAL A 17 -23.92 26.67 -12.72
N ILE A 18 -25.15 26.31 -12.33
CA ILE A 18 -25.45 24.94 -11.84
C ILE A 18 -25.24 23.89 -12.93
N SER A 19 -25.51 24.21 -14.20
CA SER A 19 -25.23 23.29 -15.31
C SER A 19 -23.72 23.03 -15.46
N ILE A 20 -22.90 24.08 -15.39
CA ILE A 20 -21.43 23.96 -15.46
C ILE A 20 -20.89 23.16 -14.28
N ILE A 21 -21.35 23.45 -13.06
CA ILE A 21 -20.95 22.71 -11.85
C ILE A 21 -21.34 21.23 -11.98
N GLY A 22 -22.55 20.93 -12.46
CA GLY A 22 -23.01 19.56 -12.68
C GLY A 22 -22.10 18.77 -13.63
N ILE A 23 -21.71 19.37 -14.75
CA ILE A 23 -20.79 18.74 -15.72
C ILE A 23 -19.42 18.50 -15.08
N LEU A 24 -18.89 19.47 -14.34
CA LEU A 24 -17.57 19.36 -13.69
C LEU A 24 -17.55 18.27 -12.62
N VAL A 25 -18.60 18.14 -11.81
CA VAL A 25 -18.68 17.10 -10.76
C VAL A 25 -18.62 15.70 -11.37
N VAL A 26 -19.35 15.47 -12.47
CA VAL A 26 -19.34 14.18 -13.17
C VAL A 26 -17.96 13.88 -13.76
N ALA A 27 -17.30 14.87 -14.37
CA ALA A 27 -15.96 14.71 -14.94
C ALA A 27 -14.90 14.39 -13.87
N LEU A 28 -14.98 15.03 -12.70
CA LEU A 28 -14.04 14.82 -11.59
C LEU A 28 -14.25 13.48 -10.89
N GLY A 29 -15.47 12.99 -10.78
CA GLY A 29 -15.77 11.71 -10.10
C GLY A 29 -15.03 10.52 -10.72
N LEU A 30 -14.87 10.51 -12.05
CA LEU A 30 -14.20 9.42 -12.77
C LEU A 30 -12.67 9.45 -12.62
N SER A 31 -12.05 10.62 -12.48
CA SER A 31 -10.59 10.74 -12.40
C SER A 31 -10.03 10.38 -11.03
N PHE A 32 -10.77 10.67 -9.95
CA PHE A 32 -10.32 10.42 -8.58
C PHE A 32 -10.11 8.94 -8.26
N GLN A 33 -10.93 8.04 -8.83
CA GLN A 33 -10.88 6.62 -8.49
C GLN A 33 -9.57 5.94 -8.94
N GLY A 34 -8.99 6.36 -10.07
CA GLY A 34 -7.72 5.81 -10.56
C GLY A 34 -6.51 6.23 -9.71
N TRP A 35 -6.49 7.48 -9.24
CA TRP A 35 -5.35 8.06 -8.51
C TRP A 35 -5.23 7.47 -7.10
N VAL A 36 -6.36 7.25 -6.42
CA VAL A 36 -6.38 6.62 -5.09
C VAL A 36 -5.91 5.18 -5.16
N GLY A 37 -6.24 4.45 -6.22
CA GLY A 37 -5.75 3.09 -6.44
C GLY A 37 -4.23 3.01 -6.50
N GLY A 38 -3.63 3.81 -7.40
CA GLY A 38 -2.18 3.85 -7.60
C GLY A 38 -1.40 4.30 -6.36
N TYR A 39 -1.87 5.36 -5.69
CA TYR A 39 -1.22 5.86 -4.46
C TYR A 39 -1.17 4.79 -3.36
N ARG A 40 -2.25 4.03 -3.17
CA ARG A 40 -2.29 3.02 -2.12
C ARG A 40 -1.42 1.81 -2.44
N ILE A 41 -1.27 1.44 -3.71
CA ILE A 41 -0.31 0.42 -4.14
C ILE A 41 1.11 0.92 -3.86
N GLU A 42 1.43 2.17 -4.19
CA GLU A 42 2.74 2.74 -3.93
C GLU A 42 3.10 2.73 -2.44
N VAL A 43 2.15 3.12 -1.58
CA VAL A 43 2.33 3.06 -0.12
C VAL A 43 2.57 1.61 0.33
N GLN A 44 1.75 0.66 -0.12
CA GLN A 44 1.90 -0.75 0.22
C GLN A 44 3.26 -1.31 -0.21
N VAL A 45 3.73 -0.97 -1.41
CA VAL A 45 5.05 -1.40 -1.92
C VAL A 45 6.19 -0.78 -1.11
N LYS A 46 6.09 0.50 -0.75
CA LYS A 46 7.09 1.18 0.11
C LYS A 46 7.18 0.56 1.49
N GLU A 47 6.03 0.25 2.10
CA GLU A 47 5.98 -0.45 3.38
C GLU A 47 6.61 -1.83 3.28
N MET A 48 6.25 -2.60 2.25
CA MET A 48 6.83 -3.93 2.02
C MET A 48 8.35 -3.83 1.81
N TYR A 49 8.82 -2.85 1.05
CA TYR A 49 10.26 -2.61 0.85
C TYR A 49 10.97 -2.29 2.17
N ALA A 50 10.40 -1.42 3.01
CA ALA A 50 10.96 -1.10 4.32
C ALA A 50 11.03 -2.34 5.22
N ASP A 51 10.00 -3.18 5.20
CA ASP A 51 9.93 -4.42 5.98
C ASP A 51 10.96 -5.45 5.50
N LEU A 52 11.13 -5.62 4.19
CA LEU A 52 12.17 -6.47 3.61
C LEU A 52 13.57 -5.97 3.93
N MET A 53 13.79 -4.65 3.90
CA MET A 53 15.08 -4.07 4.26
C MET A 53 15.38 -4.23 5.76
N ASN A 54 14.35 -4.13 6.60
CA ASN A 54 14.45 -4.39 8.04
C ASN A 54 14.80 -5.87 8.29
N ALA A 55 14.11 -6.80 7.62
CA ALA A 55 14.44 -8.22 7.66
C ALA A 55 15.89 -8.45 7.24
N ARG A 56 16.34 -7.90 6.10
CA ARG A 56 17.73 -8.03 5.65
C ARG A 56 18.74 -7.48 6.65
N ALA A 57 18.46 -6.34 7.26
CA ALA A 57 19.33 -5.75 8.29
C ALA A 57 19.44 -6.67 9.51
N ARG A 58 18.33 -7.26 9.97
CA ARG A 58 18.32 -8.22 11.07
C ARG A 58 19.04 -9.51 10.72
N ALA A 59 18.94 -9.99 9.47
CA ALA A 59 19.64 -11.20 9.02
C ALA A 59 21.15 -11.03 9.16
N LYS A 60 21.65 -9.87 8.70
CA LYS A 60 23.06 -9.51 8.83
C LYS A 60 23.50 -9.27 10.28
N GLN A 61 22.66 -8.64 11.10
CA GLN A 61 22.97 -8.38 12.51
C GLN A 61 23.08 -9.66 13.34
N ARG A 62 22.20 -10.64 13.08
CA ARG A 62 22.18 -11.92 13.82
C ARG A 62 23.01 -13.01 13.15
N ASN A 63 23.54 -12.75 11.97
CA ASN A 63 24.23 -13.73 11.12
C ASN A 63 23.39 -15.00 10.92
N ARG A 64 22.09 -14.82 10.69
CA ARG A 64 21.10 -15.89 10.52
C ARG A 64 20.23 -15.62 9.30
N ALA A 65 19.82 -16.68 8.61
CA ALA A 65 18.91 -16.56 7.49
C ALA A 65 17.52 -16.11 7.99
N HIS A 66 16.87 -15.25 7.21
CA HIS A 66 15.47 -14.91 7.43
C HIS A 66 14.65 -15.31 6.21
N PHE A 67 13.47 -15.86 6.45
CA PHE A 67 12.54 -16.29 5.42
C PHE A 67 11.41 -15.28 5.29
N VAL A 68 11.13 -14.85 4.06
CA VAL A 68 9.95 -14.05 3.76
C VAL A 68 8.96 -14.91 3.00
N VAL A 69 7.79 -15.14 3.60
CA VAL A 69 6.69 -15.88 3.00
C VAL A 69 5.66 -14.87 2.49
N VAL A 70 5.51 -14.80 1.16
CA VAL A 70 4.52 -13.94 0.51
C VAL A 70 3.39 -14.80 -0.05
N ASN A 71 2.17 -14.44 0.32
CA ASN A 71 0.93 -15.00 -0.18
C ASN A 71 0.13 -13.92 -0.93
N ALA A 72 -0.91 -14.31 -1.67
CA ALA A 72 -1.70 -13.40 -2.48
C ALA A 72 -2.23 -12.20 -1.69
N GLY A 73 -2.68 -12.40 -0.44
CA GLY A 73 -3.29 -11.35 0.39
C GLY A 73 -2.51 -10.99 1.65
N ASN A 74 -1.34 -11.57 1.90
CA ASN A 74 -0.55 -11.28 3.10
C ASN A 74 0.92 -11.69 2.97
N TYR A 75 1.75 -11.20 3.88
CA TYR A 75 3.12 -11.66 4.02
C TYR A 75 3.56 -11.76 5.48
N GLN A 76 4.53 -12.65 5.72
CA GLN A 76 5.16 -12.88 7.03
C GLN A 76 6.66 -13.07 6.88
N ILE A 77 7.38 -12.75 7.95
CA ILE A 77 8.84 -12.87 8.02
C ILE A 77 9.19 -13.73 9.23
N PHE A 78 9.95 -14.79 8.98
CA PHE A 78 10.42 -15.77 9.95
C PHE A 78 11.94 -15.69 10.09
N GLU A 79 12.42 -15.96 11.30
CA GLU A 79 13.85 -16.11 11.59
C GLU A 79 14.22 -17.59 11.65
N ASP A 80 15.26 -17.98 10.90
CA ASP A 80 15.85 -19.33 10.93
C ASP A 80 16.51 -19.53 12.30
N THR A 81 15.77 -20.13 13.22
CA THR A 81 16.17 -20.22 14.62
C THR A 81 17.05 -21.44 14.86
N ASN A 82 16.88 -22.47 14.05
CA ASN A 82 17.59 -23.73 14.14
C ASN A 82 18.70 -23.90 13.10
N GLU A 83 18.93 -22.91 12.23
CA GLU A 83 19.93 -22.91 11.17
C GLU A 83 19.80 -24.16 10.29
N SER A 84 18.56 -24.55 10.00
CA SER A 84 18.23 -25.78 9.28
C SER A 84 18.84 -25.84 7.86
N GLY A 85 19.27 -24.70 7.31
CA GLY A 85 19.82 -24.58 5.96
C GLY A 85 18.77 -24.80 4.88
N GLY A 86 17.48 -24.79 5.25
CA GLY A 86 16.35 -24.93 4.35
C GLY A 86 16.10 -23.67 3.51
N THR A 87 15.24 -23.79 2.49
CA THR A 87 14.77 -22.66 1.67
C THR A 87 13.40 -22.13 2.14
N ALA A 88 12.88 -22.65 3.25
CA ALA A 88 11.57 -22.29 3.78
C ALA A 88 11.54 -22.45 5.31
N PRO A 89 10.68 -21.67 6.00
CA PRO A 89 10.56 -21.78 7.45
C PRO A 89 9.96 -23.13 7.84
N ASP A 90 10.45 -23.69 8.94
CA ASP A 90 9.94 -24.92 9.53
C ASP A 90 9.11 -24.68 10.79
N ALA A 91 8.68 -25.76 11.47
CA ALA A 91 7.82 -25.67 12.65
C ALA A 91 8.53 -25.09 13.89
N VAL A 92 9.86 -24.95 13.86
CA VAL A 92 10.70 -24.41 14.93
C VAL A 92 10.99 -22.92 14.70
N ASP A 93 10.88 -22.44 13.46
CA ASP A 93 11.13 -21.05 13.11
C ASP A 93 10.04 -20.10 13.61
N LEU A 94 10.47 -19.03 14.28
CA LEU A 94 9.57 -18.05 14.89
C LEU A 94 9.43 -16.80 14.01
N PRO A 95 8.23 -16.20 13.92
CA PRO A 95 8.05 -14.94 13.24
C PRO A 95 8.79 -13.81 13.97
N ILE A 96 9.46 -12.95 13.21
CA ILE A 96 10.22 -11.83 13.76
C ILE A 96 9.26 -10.83 14.42
N ALA A 97 9.70 -10.20 15.53
CA ALA A 97 8.93 -9.15 16.22
C ALA A 97 8.43 -8.06 15.25
N GLY A 98 7.10 -7.93 15.14
CA GLY A 98 6.41 -7.08 14.18
C GLY A 98 5.64 -7.83 13.09
N PHE A 99 5.97 -9.11 12.86
CA PHE A 99 5.35 -10.00 11.85
C PHE A 99 4.71 -11.24 12.46
N THR A 100 4.45 -11.21 13.79
CA THR A 100 3.77 -12.30 14.53
C THR A 100 2.40 -12.60 13.94
N ASN A 101 1.72 -11.59 13.39
CA ASN A 101 0.53 -11.75 12.57
C ASN A 101 0.87 -11.46 11.10
N PRO A 102 0.29 -12.20 10.14
CA PRO A 102 0.44 -11.90 8.72
C PRO A 102 -0.04 -10.50 8.39
N LYS A 103 0.84 -9.67 7.82
CA LYS A 103 0.47 -8.33 7.42
C LYS A 103 -0.35 -8.43 6.13
N THR A 104 -1.59 -7.95 6.18
CA THR A 104 -2.53 -8.05 5.07
C THR A 104 -2.20 -7.04 3.97
N LEU A 105 -2.24 -7.52 2.73
CA LEU A 105 -2.09 -6.72 1.53
C LEU A 105 -3.46 -6.31 1.04
N GLN A 106 -3.69 -5.00 0.91
CA GLN A 106 -4.94 -4.48 0.41
C GLN A 106 -5.12 -4.75 -1.08
N TYR A 107 -4.04 -4.64 -1.84
CA TYR A 107 -3.97 -5.06 -3.23
C TYR A 107 -3.22 -6.38 -3.29
N PRO A 108 -3.90 -7.47 -3.68
CA PRO A 108 -3.27 -8.77 -3.69
C PRO A 108 -2.18 -8.84 -4.75
N VAL A 109 -1.07 -9.47 -4.41
CA VAL A 109 -0.01 -9.77 -5.36
C VAL A 109 -0.34 -11.09 -6.05
N THR A 110 -0.17 -11.15 -7.37
CA THR A 110 -0.33 -12.41 -8.10
C THR A 110 0.91 -13.26 -7.88
N SER A 111 0.99 -13.90 -6.72
CA SER A 111 2.00 -14.92 -6.42
C SER A 111 1.32 -16.07 -5.69
N GLY A 112 1.61 -17.31 -6.10
CA GLY A 112 1.49 -18.45 -5.20
C GLY A 112 2.39 -18.25 -3.97
N ILE A 113 2.31 -19.13 -2.98
CA ILE A 113 3.19 -19.07 -1.81
C ILE A 113 4.65 -19.08 -2.29
N ARG A 114 5.36 -17.97 -2.08
CA ARG A 114 6.76 -17.78 -2.47
C ARG A 114 7.55 -17.51 -1.20
N THR A 115 8.56 -18.34 -0.95
CA THR A 115 9.50 -18.12 0.14
C THR A 115 10.81 -17.59 -0.43
N TYR A 116 11.29 -16.48 0.13
CA TYR A 116 12.58 -15.90 -0.22
C TYR A 116 13.51 -15.99 1.00
N THR A 117 14.64 -16.67 0.83
CA THR A 117 15.70 -16.74 1.84
C THR A 117 16.61 -15.53 1.70
N MET A 118 16.77 -14.76 2.77
CA MET A 118 17.75 -13.67 2.84
C MET A 118 19.02 -14.19 3.48
N ASN A 119 20.06 -14.40 2.65
CA ASN A 119 21.38 -14.80 3.11
C ASN A 119 22.21 -13.57 3.52
N THR A 120 23.19 -13.82 4.39
CA THR A 120 24.15 -12.83 4.89
C THR A 120 24.94 -12.14 3.79
#